data_AF-A0A7S2YD41-F1
#
_entry.id   AF-A0A7S2YD41-F1
#
_cell.length_a   1.000
_cell.length_b   1.000
_cell.length_c   1.000
_cell.angle_alpha   90.00
_cell.angle_beta   90.00
_cell.angle_gamma   90.00
#
_symmetry.space_group_name_H-M   'P 1'
#
loop_
_entity.id
_entity.type
_entity.pdbx_description
1 polymer ?
#
loop_
_entity_poly.entity_id
_entity_poly.type
_entity_poly.pdbx_seq_one_letter_code
_entity_poly.pdbx_strand_id
1 'polypeptide(L)'
;GENSHELVRRIRNLCVGVDDSLVSDDDGGLSKVVSCENSFRRGTVKTNEAVQCALVDLYKRLPRLVQHRIEWSQERPELAYPTTLGLTVRLVVPADHPAIRGSRPFLTKRKQCKFDGKAYVQLTSPNLQA
;
A
#
# COMPACT_ATOMS: atom_id res chain seq x y z
N GLY A 1 8.84 -3.76 25.52
CA GLY A 1 8.57 -4.41 26.81
C GLY A 1 7.18 -5.00 26.81
N GLU A 2 6.13 -4.17 26.75
CA GLU A 2 4.74 -4.61 26.89
C GLU A 2 4.19 -5.36 25.66
N ASN A 3 4.50 -4.88 24.45
CA ASN A 3 4.04 -5.50 23.19
C ASN A 3 4.51 -6.95 22.96
N SER A 4 5.65 -7.37 23.53
CA SER A 4 6.16 -8.73 23.33
C SER A 4 5.42 -9.77 24.16
N HIS A 5 4.99 -9.43 25.38
CA HIS A 5 4.22 -10.34 26.24
C HIS A 5 2.80 -10.56 25.70
N GLU A 6 2.18 -9.50 25.19
CA GLU A 6 0.88 -9.58 24.54
C GLU A 6 0.92 -10.43 23.27
N LEU A 7 1.97 -10.24 22.44
CA LEU A 7 2.18 -11.05 21.24
C LEU A 7 2.35 -12.53 21.56
N VAL A 8 3.16 -12.87 22.57
CA VAL A 8 3.37 -14.26 23.01
C VAL A 8 2.08 -14.87 23.51
N ARG A 9 1.29 -14.14 24.30
CA ARG A 9 -0.04 -14.59 24.78
C ARG A 9 -0.98 -14.83 23.60
N ARG A 10 -1.05 -13.91 22.64
CA ARG A 10 -1.89 -14.04 21.44
C ARG A 10 -1.51 -15.27 20.62
N ILE A 11 -0.22 -15.47 20.34
CA ILE A 11 0.28 -16.64 19.61
C ILE A 11 -0.12 -17.93 20.34
N ARG A 12 0.03 -17.98 21.67
CA ARG A 12 -0.36 -19.14 22.48
C ARG A 12 -1.86 -19.45 22.39
N ASN A 13 -2.71 -18.43 22.45
CA ASN A 13 -4.16 -18.57 22.31
C ASN A 13 -4.53 -19.12 20.93
N LEU A 14 -3.92 -18.58 19.87
CA LEU A 14 -4.11 -19.06 18.51
C LEU A 14 -3.70 -20.54 18.36
N CYS A 15 -2.62 -20.98 19.02
CA CYS A 15 -2.20 -22.39 19.00
C CYS A 15 -3.22 -23.36 19.61
N VAL A 16 -4.12 -22.89 20.48
CA VAL A 16 -5.21 -23.70 21.05
C VAL A 16 -6.56 -23.39 20.41
N GLY A 17 -6.57 -22.69 19.27
CA GLY A 17 -7.79 -22.36 18.52
C GLY A 17 -8.63 -21.23 19.13
N VAL A 18 -8.07 -20.46 20.07
CA VAL A 18 -8.74 -19.30 20.67
C VAL A 18 -8.26 -18.04 19.95
N ASP A 19 -9.15 -17.42 19.19
CA ASP A 19 -8.97 -16.09 18.62
C ASP A 19 -10.04 -15.16 19.18
N ASP A 20 -9.62 -14.22 20.03
CA ASP A 20 -10.47 -13.19 20.64
C ASP A 20 -10.47 -11.88 19.83
N SER A 21 -9.91 -11.90 18.61
CA SER A 21 -9.94 -10.74 17.71
C SER A 21 -11.39 -10.35 17.42
N LEU A 22 -11.72 -9.09 17.70
CA LEU A 22 -13.05 -8.55 17.42
C LEU A 22 -13.32 -8.57 15.91
N VAL A 23 -14.50 -9.05 15.53
CA VAL A 23 -15.01 -8.85 14.17
C VAL A 23 -15.41 -7.38 14.05
N SER A 24 -14.60 -6.61 13.33
CA SER A 24 -14.94 -5.24 12.95
C SER A 24 -15.78 -5.26 11.69
N ASP A 25 -16.90 -4.54 11.70
CA ASP A 25 -17.51 -4.08 10.46
C ASP A 25 -16.48 -3.20 9.73
N ASP A 26 -16.35 -3.38 8.43
CA ASP A 26 -15.42 -2.66 7.58
C ASP A 26 -16.09 -1.51 6.81
N ASP A 27 -17.25 -1.07 7.29
CA ASP A 27 -18.08 -0.01 6.71
C ASP A 27 -18.57 -0.38 5.30
N GLY A 28 -18.97 -1.64 5.10
CA GLY A 28 -19.55 -2.11 3.84
C GLY A 28 -18.55 -2.65 2.82
N GLY A 29 -17.42 -3.22 3.24
CA GLY A 29 -16.51 -3.97 2.37
C GLY A 29 -15.57 -3.12 1.51
N LEU A 30 -15.68 -1.80 1.60
CA LEU A 30 -14.98 -0.89 0.70
C LEU A 30 -13.50 -0.77 1.10
N SER A 31 -12.60 -1.24 0.21
CA SER A 31 -11.14 -1.15 0.45
C SER A 31 -10.69 0.26 0.83
N LYS A 32 -10.07 0.38 2.01
CA LYS A 32 -9.55 1.67 2.53
C LYS A 32 -8.35 2.19 1.74
N VAL A 33 -7.73 1.33 0.91
CA VAL A 33 -6.53 1.65 0.13
C VAL A 33 -6.72 1.19 -1.30
N VAL A 34 -6.28 2.03 -2.23
CA VAL A 34 -6.15 1.70 -3.63
C VAL A 34 -4.66 1.69 -3.96
N SER A 35 -4.15 0.55 -4.45
CA SER A 35 -2.73 0.40 -4.75
C SER A 35 -2.51 -0.37 -6.04
N CYS A 36 -1.45 0.01 -6.75
CA CYS A 36 -0.85 -0.82 -7.78
C CYS A 36 0.59 -1.14 -7.36
N GLU A 37 1.04 -2.34 -7.67
CA GLU A 37 2.39 -2.78 -7.37
C GLU A 37 2.99 -3.56 -8.55
N ASN A 38 4.31 -3.49 -8.65
CA ASN A 38 5.08 -4.33 -9.56
C ASN A 38 6.15 -5.04 -8.74
N SER A 39 6.28 -6.34 -8.97
CA SER A 39 7.40 -7.13 -8.45
C SER A 39 8.35 -7.45 -9.60
N PHE A 40 9.65 -7.33 -9.32
CA PHE A 40 10.69 -7.52 -10.31
C PHE A 40 11.55 -8.72 -9.95
N ARG A 41 12.00 -9.45 -10.98
CA ARG A 41 13.01 -10.50 -10.77
C ARG A 41 14.30 -9.83 -10.29
N ARG A 42 15.02 -10.52 -9.40
CA ARG A 42 16.27 -10.00 -8.84
C ARG A 42 17.23 -9.63 -9.98
N GLY A 43 17.71 -8.39 -9.96
CA GLY A 43 18.70 -7.90 -10.92
C GLY A 43 18.13 -7.34 -12.23
N THR A 44 16.81 -7.21 -12.40
CA THR A 44 16.23 -6.59 -13.61
C THR A 44 16.13 -5.07 -13.50
N VAL A 45 15.86 -4.53 -12.31
CA VAL A 45 15.83 -3.07 -12.06
C VAL A 45 17.07 -2.73 -11.23
N LYS A 46 18.07 -2.13 -11.88
CA LYS A 46 19.37 -1.79 -11.26
C LYS A 46 19.75 -0.32 -11.38
N THR A 47 19.15 0.41 -12.33
CA THR A 47 19.50 1.81 -12.60
C THR A 47 18.36 2.74 -12.20
N ASN A 48 18.67 4.01 -12.00
CA ASN A 48 17.68 5.03 -11.67
C ASN A 48 16.66 5.20 -12.79
N GLU A 49 17.08 5.08 -14.04
CA GLU A 49 16.23 5.19 -15.22
C GLU A 49 15.22 4.05 -15.26
N ALA A 50 15.65 2.81 -14.99
CA ALA A 50 14.75 1.66 -14.91
C ALA A 50 13.74 1.80 -13.76
N VAL A 51 14.16 2.36 -12.62
CA VAL A 51 13.26 2.68 -11.50
C VAL A 51 12.24 3.75 -11.93
N GLN A 52 12.68 4.82 -12.60
CA GLN A 52 11.81 5.88 -13.07
C GLN A 52 10.77 5.37 -14.08
N CYS A 53 11.18 4.57 -15.06
CA CYS A 53 10.26 3.91 -16.00
C CYS A 53 9.20 3.08 -15.25
N ALA A 54 9.63 2.23 -14.31
CA ALA A 54 8.72 1.43 -13.50
C ALA A 54 7.74 2.27 -12.67
N LEU A 55 8.20 3.38 -12.09
CA LEU A 55 7.35 4.30 -11.33
C LEU A 55 6.34 5.02 -12.24
N VAL A 56 6.73 5.45 -13.43
CA VAL A 56 5.82 6.06 -14.40
C VAL A 56 4.74 5.05 -14.83
N ASP A 57 5.10 3.79 -15.04
CA ASP A 57 4.12 2.76 -15.41
C ASP A 57 3.15 2.41 -14.29
N LEU A 58 3.58 2.47 -13.03
CA LEU A 58 2.68 2.42 -11.86
C LEU A 58 1.76 3.64 -11.84
N TYR A 59 2.33 4.83 -11.99
CA TYR A 59 1.59 6.09 -11.95
C TYR A 59 0.49 6.17 -13.02
N LYS A 60 0.75 5.70 -14.25
CA LYS A 60 -0.25 5.64 -15.34
C LYS A 60 -1.46 4.77 -15.02
N ARG A 61 -1.32 3.77 -14.14
CA ARG A 61 -2.42 2.88 -13.75
C ARG A 61 -3.27 3.45 -12.61
N LEU A 62 -2.69 4.35 -11.81
CA LEU A 62 -3.33 4.89 -10.61
C LEU A 62 -4.65 5.64 -10.91
N PRO A 63 -4.77 6.49 -11.96
CA PRO A 63 -6.04 7.16 -12.28
C PRO A 63 -7.21 6.20 -12.48
N ARG A 64 -6.99 5.08 -13.19
CA ARG A 64 -8.05 4.09 -13.45
C ARG A 64 -8.56 3.46 -12.16
N LEU A 65 -7.65 3.18 -11.23
CA LEU A 65 -8.03 2.60 -9.95
C LEU A 65 -8.78 3.60 -9.05
N VAL A 66 -8.39 4.88 -9.09
CA VAL A 66 -9.12 5.94 -8.38
C VAL A 66 -10.51 6.15 -8.99
N GLN A 67 -10.63 6.11 -10.32
CA GLN A 67 -11.92 6.21 -11.00
C GLN A 67 -12.87 5.08 -10.58
N HIS A 68 -12.39 3.84 -10.61
CA HIS A 68 -13.16 2.68 -10.18
C HIS A 68 -13.56 2.77 -8.70
N ARG A 69 -12.70 3.34 -7.85
CA ARG A 69 -13.02 3.60 -6.44
C ARG A 69 -14.16 4.61 -6.29
N ILE A 70 -14.17 5.67 -7.10
CA ILE A 70 -15.23 6.67 -7.09
C ILE A 70 -16.57 6.03 -7.45
N GLU A 71 -16.58 5.19 -8.50
CA GLU A 71 -17.78 4.47 -8.95
C GLU A 71 -18.37 3.59 -7.85
N TRP A 72 -17.54 2.96 -7.02
CA TRP A 72 -17.98 2.11 -5.91
C TRP A 72 -18.34 2.87 -4.63
N SER A 73 -17.99 4.15 -4.53
CA SER A 73 -18.20 4.96 -3.32
C SER A 73 -19.46 5.83 -3.39
N GLN A 74 -20.48 5.42 -4.17
CA GLN A 74 -21.73 6.19 -4.34
C GLN A 74 -22.44 6.46 -3.01
N GLU A 75 -22.42 5.48 -2.11
CA GLU A 75 -23.06 5.57 -0.79
C GLU A 75 -22.27 6.47 0.18
N ARG A 76 -20.97 6.62 -0.04
CA ARG A 76 -20.05 7.42 0.80
C ARG A 76 -19.04 8.22 -0.05
N PRO A 77 -19.49 9.30 -0.72
CA PRO A 77 -18.64 10.07 -1.63
C PRO A 77 -17.43 10.72 -0.97
N GLU A 78 -17.48 10.97 0.34
CA GLU A 78 -16.37 11.53 1.12
C GLU A 78 -15.17 10.59 1.22
N LEU A 79 -15.36 9.28 1.03
CA LEU A 79 -14.32 8.25 1.04
C LEU A 79 -13.86 7.83 -0.36
N ALA A 80 -14.38 8.48 -1.40
CA ALA A 80 -14.09 8.17 -2.79
C ALA A 80 -12.66 8.57 -3.19
N TYR A 81 -12.15 9.68 -2.64
CA TYR A 81 -10.91 10.30 -3.07
C TYR A 81 -9.77 10.03 -2.09
N PRO A 82 -8.60 9.55 -2.56
CA PRO A 82 -7.45 9.34 -1.70
C PRO A 82 -6.88 10.66 -1.19
N THR A 83 -6.65 10.73 0.13
CA THR A 83 -6.04 11.90 0.80
C THR A 83 -4.53 11.74 1.06
N THR A 84 -4.01 10.55 0.77
CA THR A 84 -2.63 10.17 1.04
C THR A 84 -2.08 9.37 -0.13
N LEU A 85 -0.86 9.71 -0.57
CA LEU A 85 -0.11 8.93 -1.53
C LEU A 85 1.02 8.18 -0.79
N GLY A 86 1.07 6.86 -0.97
CA GLY A 86 2.09 6.00 -0.39
C GLY A 86 2.98 5.39 -1.45
N LEU A 87 4.29 5.35 -1.20
CA LEU A 87 5.26 4.60 -1.98
C LEU A 87 6.00 3.62 -1.07
N THR A 88 5.95 2.35 -1.44
CA THR A 88 6.74 1.29 -0.79
C THR A 88 7.72 0.72 -1.81
N VAL A 89 8.98 0.63 -1.42
CA VAL A 89 10.06 0.06 -2.23
C VAL A 89 10.72 -1.05 -1.46
N ARG A 90 10.84 -2.23 -2.09
CA ARG A 90 11.58 -3.37 -1.55
C ARG A 90 12.88 -3.50 -2.32
N LEU A 91 13.98 -3.31 -1.60
CA LEU A 91 15.34 -3.33 -2.13
C LEU A 91 15.99 -4.66 -1.80
N VAL A 92 16.70 -5.24 -2.77
CA VAL A 92 17.62 -6.34 -2.50
C VAL A 92 18.92 -5.74 -2.00
N VAL A 93 19.40 -6.17 -0.83
CA VAL A 93 20.67 -5.72 -0.27
C VAL A 93 21.66 -6.89 -0.18
N PRO A 94 22.98 -6.63 -0.21
CA PRO A 94 24.01 -7.63 0.05
C PRO A 94 23.80 -8.36 1.38
N ALA A 95 24.21 -9.64 1.46
CA ALA A 95 23.98 -10.49 2.63
C ALA A 95 24.70 -9.99 3.90
N ASP A 96 25.82 -9.30 3.72
CA ASP A 96 26.64 -8.68 4.75
C ASP A 96 26.14 -7.28 5.17
N HIS A 97 25.08 -6.77 4.53
CA HIS A 97 24.57 -5.44 4.83
C HIS A 97 24.08 -5.35 6.29
N PRO A 98 24.54 -4.36 7.08
CA PRO A 98 24.32 -4.32 8.53
C PRO A 98 22.83 -4.27 8.92
N ALA A 99 21.98 -3.71 8.06
CA ALA A 99 20.54 -3.61 8.29
C ALA A 99 19.76 -4.94 8.23
N ILE A 100 20.38 -6.06 7.82
CA ILE A 100 19.68 -7.36 7.65
C ILE A 100 20.31 -8.51 8.44
N ARG A 101 21.13 -8.23 9.48
CA ARG A 101 21.74 -9.29 10.31
C ARG A 101 20.65 -10.24 10.86
N GLY A 102 20.64 -11.48 10.37
CA GLY A 102 19.68 -12.52 10.77
C GLY A 102 18.31 -12.46 10.08
N SER A 103 18.13 -11.63 9.05
CA SER A 103 16.86 -11.50 8.31
C SER A 103 17.02 -11.78 6.81
N ARG A 104 15.89 -11.84 6.10
CA ARG A 104 15.90 -12.04 4.64
C ARG A 104 16.63 -10.88 3.95
N PRO A 105 17.25 -11.08 2.76
CA PRO A 105 18.08 -10.08 2.09
C PRO A 105 17.27 -9.00 1.37
N PHE A 106 16.29 -8.43 2.07
CA PHE A 106 15.40 -7.40 1.55
C PHE A 106 15.22 -6.29 2.58
N LEU A 107 15.37 -5.05 2.13
CA LEU A 107 15.05 -3.86 2.90
C LEU A 107 13.79 -3.21 2.33
N THR A 108 12.76 -3.09 3.15
CA THR A 108 11.54 -2.36 2.78
C THR A 108 11.66 -0.92 3.25
N LYS A 109 11.52 0.03 2.33
CA LYS A 109 11.40 1.46 2.63
C LYS A 109 10.01 1.93 2.24
N ARG A 110 9.38 2.74 3.10
CA ARG A 110 8.06 3.33 2.85
C ARG A 110 8.12 4.84 3.06
N LYS A 111 7.46 5.58 2.19
CA LYS A 111 7.21 7.02 2.34
C LYS A 111 5.75 7.31 2.04
N GLN A 112 5.17 8.28 2.73
CA GLN A 112 3.82 8.75 2.48
C GLN A 112 3.77 10.27 2.56
N CYS A 113 2.88 10.87 1.78
CA CYS A 113 2.62 12.31 1.81
C CYS A 113 1.12 12.59 1.67
N LYS A 114 0.73 13.80 2.09
CA LYS A 114 -0.62 14.33 1.80
C LYS A 114 -0.80 14.41 0.28
N PHE A 115 -1.99 14.08 -0.17
CA PHE A 115 -2.35 14.06 -1.58
C PHE A 115 -3.80 14.52 -1.74
N ASP A 116 -4.07 15.38 -2.71
CA ASP A 116 -5.44 15.79 -3.03
C ASP A 116 -5.95 14.97 -4.22
N GLY A 117 -6.54 13.81 -3.92
CA GLY A 117 -7.09 12.91 -4.93
C GLY A 117 -8.26 13.53 -5.71
N LYS A 118 -9.01 14.45 -5.11
CA LYS A 118 -10.15 15.10 -5.76
C LYS A 118 -9.68 16.06 -6.84
N ALA A 119 -8.76 16.96 -6.48
CA ALA A 119 -8.14 17.86 -7.45
C ALA A 119 -7.41 17.09 -8.56
N TYR A 120 -6.74 15.99 -8.21
CA TYR A 120 -6.05 15.14 -9.17
C TYR A 120 -6.98 14.57 -10.26
N VAL A 121 -8.13 14.02 -9.86
CA VAL A 121 -9.10 13.45 -10.81
C VAL A 121 -9.71 14.53 -11.69
N GLN A 122 -10.05 15.69 -11.11
CA GLN A 122 -10.61 16.82 -11.86
C GLN A 122 -9.65 17.34 -12.94
N LEU A 123 -8.34 17.38 -12.64
CA LEU A 123 -7.31 17.82 -13.60
C LEU A 123 -7.01 16.78 -14.68
N THR A 124 -7.15 15.49 -14.38
CA THR A 124 -6.78 14.40 -15.29
C THR A 124 -7.95 13.87 -16.12
N SER A 125 -9.19 14.24 -15.78
CA SER A 125 -10.41 13.83 -16.47
C SER A 125 -11.39 15.02 -16.59
N PRO A 126 -11.17 15.93 -17.56
CA PRO A 126 -12.00 17.14 -17.72
C PRO A 126 -13.46 16.87 -18.08
N ASN A 127 -13.83 15.63 -18.43
CA ASN A 127 -15.20 15.24 -18.81
C ASN A 127 -16.06 14.68 -17.65
N LEU A 128 -15.60 14.74 -16.40
CA LEU A 128 -16.37 14.32 -15.22
C LEU A 128 -17.14 15.47 -14.54
N GLN A 129 -17.31 16.60 -15.23
CA GLN A 129 -18.27 17.64 -14.83
C GLN A 129 -19.62 17.37 -15.49
N ALA A 130 -20.48 16.62 -14.79
CA ALA A 130 -21.93 16.60 -15.02
C ALA A 130 -22.61 16.36 -13.68
#